data_AF-A0A1Y6FZK3-F1
#
_entry.id   AF-A0A1Y6FZK3-F1
#
_cell.length_a   1.000
_cell.length_b   1.000
_cell.length_c   1.000
_cell.angle_alpha   90.00
_cell.angle_beta   90.00
_cell.angle_gamma   90.00
#
_symmetry.space_group_name_H-M   'P 1'
#
loop_
_entity.id
_entity.type
_entity.pdbx_description
1 polymer ?
#
loop_
_entity_poly.entity_id
_entity_poly.type
_entity_poly.pdbx_seq_one_letter_code
_entity_poly.pdbx_strand_id
1 'polypeptide(L)'
;MKNFKMALPTSLIALSMLTVAGCSEAETERAEYEAENAAQQTENKAEKAGTYAERKAEDAGEYIDDAVITTKVKAIIFEDDNLSSMDINVETSNGIVQLSGFVEDSADIDTAENLAETVEGVKDIENDIQVRKDDY
;
A
#
# COMPACT_ATOMS: atom_id res chain seq x y z
N MET A 1 -44.56 19.31 10.71
CA MET A 1 -43.36 19.26 9.84
C MET A 1 -43.54 18.09 8.88
N LYS A 2 -43.23 18.29 7.60
CA LYS A 2 -43.81 17.59 6.47
C LYS A 2 -43.17 16.21 6.27
N ASN A 3 -43.99 15.16 6.26
CA ASN A 3 -43.62 13.80 5.90
C ASN A 3 -43.16 13.76 4.43
N PHE A 4 -41.89 13.46 4.20
CA PHE A 4 -41.34 13.30 2.85
C PHE A 4 -41.68 11.89 2.36
N LYS A 5 -42.77 11.80 1.59
CA LYS A 5 -43.22 10.58 0.92
C LYS A 5 -42.19 10.24 -0.17
N MET A 6 -41.36 9.23 0.08
CA MET A 6 -40.42 8.68 -0.91
C MET A 6 -41.23 7.99 -2.01
N ALA A 7 -41.55 8.74 -3.07
CA ALA A 7 -42.06 8.18 -4.30
C ALA A 7 -40.86 7.73 -5.14
N LEU A 8 -40.66 6.43 -5.22
CA LEU A 8 -39.84 5.83 -6.27
C LEU A 8 -40.48 6.18 -7.62
N PRO A 9 -39.74 6.68 -8.63
CA PRO A 9 -40.30 6.83 -9.97
C PRO A 9 -40.48 5.43 -10.56
N THR A 10 -41.67 4.85 -10.37
CA THR A 10 -42.15 3.63 -11.04
C THR A 10 -42.45 3.87 -12.51
N SER A 11 -41.54 4.50 -13.25
CA SER A 11 -41.77 4.81 -14.66
C SER A 11 -40.46 4.82 -15.44
N LEU A 12 -39.97 3.63 -15.76
CA LEU A 12 -39.26 3.40 -17.02
C LEU A 12 -39.42 1.96 -17.53
N ILE A 13 -40.55 1.30 -17.23
CA ILE A 13 -41.00 0.12 -17.98
C ILE A 13 -42.14 0.59 -18.89
N ALA A 14 -41.78 1.40 -19.88
CA ALA A 14 -42.63 1.74 -21.00
C ALA A 14 -41.85 1.53 -22.31
N LEU A 15 -41.11 0.42 -22.39
CA LEU A 15 -40.74 -0.19 -23.66
C LEU A 15 -41.67 -1.38 -23.91
N SER A 16 -42.97 -1.11 -24.00
CA SER A 16 -43.85 -2.02 -24.72
C SER A 16 -43.72 -1.74 -26.21
N MET A 17 -43.38 -2.79 -26.96
CA MET A 17 -43.44 -2.97 -28.42
C MET A 17 -42.09 -2.98 -29.16
N LEU A 18 -41.38 -4.10 -29.04
CA LEU A 18 -41.20 -4.90 -30.25
C LEU A 18 -41.99 -6.20 -30.06
N THR A 19 -43.20 -6.24 -30.61
CA THR A 19 -43.95 -7.48 -30.77
C THR A 19 -43.13 -8.41 -31.67
N VAL A 20 -42.36 -9.32 -31.08
CA VAL A 20 -41.81 -10.46 -31.80
C VAL A 20 -42.97 -11.41 -32.04
N ALA A 21 -43.47 -11.43 -33.27
CA ALA A 21 -44.38 -12.47 -33.72
C ALA A 21 -43.58 -13.79 -33.75
N GLY A 22 -43.56 -14.52 -32.63
CA GLY A 22 -43.06 -15.89 -32.56
C GLY A 22 -41.81 -16.13 -31.71
N CYS A 23 -41.80 -15.77 -30.42
CA CYS A 23 -40.90 -16.40 -29.46
C CYS A 23 -41.71 -16.91 -28.26
N SER A 24 -41.48 -18.17 -27.89
CA SER A 24 -42.04 -18.79 -26.70
C SER A 24 -41.56 -18.07 -25.43
N GLU A 25 -42.36 -18.15 -24.37
CA GLU A 25 -42.20 -17.47 -23.07
C GLU A 25 -40.86 -17.71 -22.33
N ALA A 26 -39.92 -18.46 -22.92
CA ALA A 26 -38.63 -18.83 -22.33
C ALA A 26 -37.47 -17.86 -22.65
N GLU A 27 -37.65 -16.90 -23.56
CA GLU A 27 -36.56 -16.02 -24.04
C GLU A 27 -36.59 -14.61 -23.44
N THR A 28 -37.71 -14.19 -22.85
CA THR A 28 -37.88 -12.82 -22.34
C THR A 28 -37.20 -12.60 -20.98
N GLU A 29 -37.06 -13.63 -20.14
CA GLU A 29 -36.33 -13.56 -18.85
C GLU A 29 -34.79 -13.48 -19.02
N ARG A 30 -34.25 -13.98 -20.14
CA ARG A 30 -32.80 -13.94 -20.41
C ARG A 30 -32.29 -12.53 -20.72
N ALA A 31 -33.14 -11.67 -21.27
CA ALA A 31 -32.77 -10.32 -21.68
C ALA A 31 -32.68 -9.33 -20.49
N GLU A 32 -33.50 -9.49 -19.45
CA GLU A 32 -33.41 -8.67 -18.22
C GLU A 32 -32.24 -9.14 -17.33
N TYR A 33 -31.98 -10.45 -17.29
CA TYR A 33 -30.88 -11.06 -16.54
C TYR A 33 -29.47 -10.63 -17.04
N GLU A 34 -29.30 -10.41 -18.34
CA GLU A 34 -28.02 -9.94 -18.89
C GLU A 34 -27.78 -8.44 -18.64
N ALA A 35 -28.84 -7.62 -18.60
CA ALA A 35 -28.73 -6.19 -18.33
C ALA A 35 -28.29 -5.89 -16.88
N GLU A 36 -28.78 -6.69 -15.91
CA GLU A 36 -28.45 -6.55 -14.48
C GLU A 36 -26.99 -6.97 -14.18
N ASN A 37 -26.53 -8.07 -14.79
CA ASN A 37 -25.13 -8.51 -14.68
C ASN A 37 -24.15 -7.56 -15.37
N ALA A 38 -24.55 -6.89 -16.45
CA ALA A 38 -23.72 -5.89 -17.13
C ALA A 38 -23.51 -4.61 -16.30
N ALA A 39 -24.54 -4.16 -15.55
CA ALA A 39 -24.41 -3.08 -14.59
C ALA A 39 -23.47 -3.49 -13.43
N GLN A 40 -23.67 -4.68 -12.88
CA GLN A 40 -22.84 -5.24 -11.80
C GLN A 40 -21.36 -5.39 -12.24
N GLN A 41 -21.11 -5.80 -13.48
CA GLN A 41 -19.75 -5.89 -14.03
C GLN A 41 -19.06 -4.53 -14.15
N THR A 42 -19.83 -3.47 -14.42
CA THR A 42 -19.30 -2.11 -14.57
C THR A 42 -18.91 -1.52 -13.21
N GLU A 43 -19.73 -1.74 -12.18
CA GLU A 43 -19.44 -1.32 -10.79
C GLU A 43 -18.20 -2.02 -10.21
N ASN A 44 -18.14 -3.35 -10.33
CA ASN A 44 -17.00 -4.14 -9.85
C ASN A 44 -15.67 -3.74 -10.52
N LYS A 45 -15.71 -3.33 -11.79
CA LYS A 45 -14.51 -2.91 -12.52
C LYS A 45 -14.04 -1.52 -12.08
N ALA A 46 -14.96 -0.61 -11.79
CA ALA A 46 -14.65 0.71 -11.26
C ALA A 46 -14.10 0.63 -9.81
N GLU A 47 -14.70 -0.20 -8.97
CA GLU A 47 -14.24 -0.44 -7.59
C GLU A 47 -12.83 -1.06 -7.56
N LYS A 48 -12.57 -2.06 -8.40
CA LYS A 48 -11.23 -2.66 -8.54
C LYS A 48 -10.19 -1.65 -9.06
N ALA A 49 -10.59 -0.74 -9.95
CA ALA A 49 -9.71 0.30 -10.44
C ALA A 49 -9.41 1.35 -9.35
N GLY A 50 -10.41 1.73 -8.55
CA GLY A 50 -10.25 2.64 -7.41
C GLY A 50 -9.32 2.08 -6.34
N THR A 51 -9.59 0.87 -5.87
CA THR A 51 -8.76 0.18 -4.87
C THR A 51 -7.32 -0.06 -5.35
N TYR A 52 -7.10 -0.36 -6.63
CA TYR A 52 -5.76 -0.48 -7.19
C TYR A 52 -5.00 0.87 -7.19
N ALA A 53 -5.69 1.95 -7.57
CA ALA A 53 -5.08 3.29 -7.58
C ALA A 53 -4.76 3.77 -6.16
N GLU A 54 -5.63 3.53 -5.19
CA GLU A 54 -5.42 3.84 -3.77
C GLU A 54 -4.20 3.10 -3.22
N ARG A 55 -4.12 1.77 -3.43
CA ARG A 55 -2.96 0.98 -3.03
C ARG A 55 -1.65 1.48 -3.66
N LYS A 56 -1.68 1.88 -4.92
CA LYS A 56 -0.48 2.41 -5.60
C LYS A 56 -0.04 3.76 -5.05
N ALA A 57 -1.00 4.60 -4.64
CA ALA A 57 -0.69 5.86 -3.99
C ALA A 57 -0.12 5.64 -2.59
N GLU A 58 -0.65 4.67 -1.84
CA GLU A 58 -0.13 4.23 -0.53
C GLU A 58 1.30 3.68 -0.66
N ASP A 59 1.54 2.70 -1.55
CA ASP A 59 2.87 2.14 -1.84
C ASP A 59 3.89 3.26 -2.15
N ALA A 60 3.49 4.28 -2.91
CA ALA A 60 4.34 5.40 -3.27
C ALA A 60 4.60 6.36 -2.09
N GLY A 61 3.61 6.54 -1.20
CA GLY A 61 3.76 7.27 0.04
C GLY A 61 4.75 6.59 0.98
N GLU A 62 4.59 5.28 1.19
CA GLU A 62 5.50 4.47 2.01
C GLU A 62 6.94 4.53 1.50
N TYR A 63 7.16 4.43 0.18
CA TYR A 63 8.50 4.56 -0.40
C TYR A 63 9.18 5.92 -0.10
N ILE A 64 8.40 7.00 -0.11
CA ILE A 64 8.92 8.34 0.21
C ILE A 64 9.25 8.43 1.69
N ASP A 65 8.37 7.93 2.56
CA ASP A 65 8.58 7.91 4.00
C ASP A 65 9.84 7.09 4.36
N ASP A 66 10.01 5.91 3.76
CA ASP A 66 11.17 5.05 3.94
C ASP A 66 12.48 5.72 3.49
N ALA A 67 12.45 6.46 2.37
CA ALA A 67 13.62 7.21 1.90
C ALA A 67 14.02 8.33 2.88
N VAL A 68 13.03 9.00 3.50
CA VAL A 68 13.28 10.00 4.54
C VAL A 68 13.83 9.35 5.80
N ILE A 69 13.27 8.23 6.25
CA ILE A 69 13.78 7.45 7.40
C ILE A 69 15.23 7.03 7.13
N THR A 70 15.50 6.41 5.98
CA THR A 70 16.85 6.00 5.57
C THR A 70 17.83 7.17 5.65
N THR A 71 17.44 8.32 5.11
CA THR A 71 18.30 9.52 5.10
C THR A 71 18.59 10.03 6.51
N LYS A 72 17.59 10.05 7.40
CA LYS A 72 17.76 10.45 8.80
C LYS A 72 18.65 9.48 9.57
N VAL A 73 18.45 8.18 9.39
CA VAL A 73 19.29 7.14 10.02
C VAL A 73 20.74 7.26 9.52
N LYS A 74 20.96 7.42 8.22
CA LYS A 74 22.31 7.65 7.69
C LYS A 74 22.94 8.92 8.25
N ALA A 75 22.17 10.00 8.41
CA ALA A 75 22.68 11.24 8.97
C ALA A 75 23.11 11.10 10.44
N ILE A 76 22.29 10.46 11.29
CA ILE A 76 22.62 10.34 12.72
C ILE A 76 23.79 9.39 12.96
N ILE A 77 23.93 8.31 12.18
CA ILE A 77 25.10 7.42 12.23
C ILE A 77 26.36 8.17 11.74
N PHE A 78 26.21 9.05 10.75
CA PHE A 78 27.31 9.89 10.25
C PHE A 78 27.78 10.95 11.22
N GLU A 79 26.92 11.39 12.13
CA GLU A 79 27.27 12.33 13.19
C GLU A 79 28.01 11.67 14.36
N ASP A 80 28.03 10.34 14.47
CA ASP A 80 28.76 9.63 15.53
C ASP A 80 30.21 9.36 15.10
N ASP A 81 31.16 9.99 15.80
CA ASP A 81 32.59 9.89 15.50
C ASP A 81 33.17 8.48 15.72
N ASN A 82 32.49 7.60 16.47
CA ASN A 82 32.93 6.22 16.69
C ASN A 82 32.46 5.29 15.55
N LEU A 83 31.38 5.65 14.85
CA LEU A 83 30.82 4.84 13.78
C LEU A 83 31.41 5.28 12.43
N SER A 84 32.18 4.39 11.80
CA SER A 84 32.57 4.57 10.39
C SER A 84 31.34 4.41 9.49
N SER A 85 30.62 5.50 9.24
CA SER A 85 29.45 5.51 8.35
C SER A 85 29.72 5.07 6.92
N MET A 86 30.98 5.08 6.49
CA MET A 86 31.37 4.54 5.18
C MET A 86 31.35 3.01 5.14
N ASP A 87 31.40 2.35 6.29
CA ASP A 87 31.39 0.89 6.44
C ASP A 87 30.03 0.33 6.86
N ILE A 88 29.04 1.19 7.17
CA ILE A 88 27.67 0.82 7.55
C ILE A 88 26.70 1.20 6.42
N ASN A 89 25.98 0.20 5.89
CA ASN A 89 24.88 0.40 4.96
C ASN A 89 23.54 0.40 5.70
N VAL A 90 22.66 1.29 5.25
CA VAL A 90 21.32 1.47 5.81
C VAL A 90 20.32 1.43 4.68
N GLU A 91 19.34 0.55 4.83
CA GLU A 91 18.17 0.44 3.94
C GLU A 91 16.90 0.46 4.80
N THR A 92 15.79 0.92 4.23
CA THR A 92 14.50 0.94 4.93
C THR A 92 13.39 0.48 4.00
N SER A 93 12.49 -0.35 4.52
CA SER A 93 11.33 -0.87 3.79
C SER A 93 10.14 -1.01 4.74
N ASN A 94 9.04 -0.33 4.45
CA ASN A 94 7.81 -0.28 5.25
C ASN A 94 8.06 0.15 6.71
N GLY A 95 9.06 1.00 6.95
CA GLY A 95 9.52 1.44 8.27
C GLY A 95 10.42 0.44 9.02
N ILE A 96 10.83 -0.67 8.40
CA ILE A 96 11.82 -1.60 8.95
C ILE A 96 13.19 -1.19 8.45
N VAL A 97 14.11 -0.88 9.36
CA VAL A 97 15.48 -0.47 9.03
C VAL A 97 16.39 -1.70 9.03
N GLN A 98 17.10 -1.93 7.94
CA GLN A 98 18.14 -2.93 7.84
C GLN A 98 19.51 -2.25 7.96
N LEU A 99 20.26 -2.63 8.99
CA LEU A 99 21.62 -2.19 9.23
C LEU A 99 22.57 -3.32 8.84
N SER A 100 23.57 -3.04 8.01
CA SER A 100 24.56 -4.04 7.59
C SER A 100 25.92 -3.41 7.39
N GLY A 101 26.98 -4.22 7.36
CA GLY A 101 28.34 -3.75 7.14
C GLY A 101 29.28 -4.13 8.28
N PHE A 102 30.29 -3.30 8.52
CA PHE A 102 31.36 -3.63 9.46
C PHE A 102 31.66 -2.49 10.44
N VAL A 103 31.98 -2.87 11.68
CA VAL A 103 32.45 -1.96 12.74
C VAL A 103 33.74 -2.48 13.37
N GLU A 104 34.42 -1.62 14.13
CA GLU A 104 35.68 -1.97 14.80
C GLU A 104 35.43 -2.74 16.11
N ASP A 105 34.43 -2.33 16.89
CA ASP A 105 34.10 -2.96 18.17
C ASP A 105 32.64 -3.45 18.25
N SER A 106 32.36 -4.41 19.14
CA SER A 106 30.99 -4.89 19.34
C SER A 106 30.06 -3.83 19.94
N ALA A 107 30.60 -2.87 20.69
CA ALA A 107 29.83 -1.78 21.27
C ALA A 107 29.26 -0.82 20.20
N ASP A 108 29.93 -0.75 19.04
CA ASP A 108 29.49 0.06 17.91
C ASP A 108 28.25 -0.53 17.22
N ILE A 109 28.07 -1.86 17.30
CA ILE A 109 26.86 -2.54 16.82
C ILE A 109 25.65 -2.04 17.61
N ASP A 110 25.75 -2.08 18.94
CA ASP A 110 24.68 -1.62 19.83
C ASP A 110 24.45 -0.11 19.64
N THR A 111 25.50 0.68 19.44
CA THR A 111 25.39 2.12 19.23
C THR A 111 24.65 2.44 17.94
N ALA A 112 24.99 1.77 16.82
CA ALA A 112 24.30 1.97 15.55
C ALA A 112 22.80 1.63 15.63
N GLU A 113 22.46 0.53 16.32
CA GLU A 113 21.07 0.12 16.56
C GLU A 113 20.32 1.16 17.38
N ASN A 114 20.87 1.57 18.53
CA ASN A 114 20.26 2.57 19.40
C ASN A 114 20.05 3.91 18.69
N LEU A 115 21.01 4.36 17.88
CA LEU A 115 20.86 5.59 17.09
C LEU A 115 19.74 5.48 16.06
N ALA A 116 19.65 4.34 15.35
CA ALA A 116 18.58 4.09 14.40
C ALA A 116 17.20 4.06 15.08
N GLU A 117 17.08 3.51 16.30
CA GLU A 117 15.82 3.50 17.07
C GLU A 117 15.30 4.91 17.40
N THR A 118 16.20 5.90 17.51
CA THR A 118 15.79 7.28 17.83
C THR A 118 15.08 8.00 16.68
N VAL A 119 15.16 7.45 15.46
CA VAL A 119 14.59 8.08 14.27
C VAL A 119 13.08 7.86 14.21
N GLU A 120 12.33 8.97 14.16
CA GLU A 120 10.88 8.93 13.99
C GLU A 120 10.48 8.20 12.69
N GLY A 121 9.56 7.25 12.82
CA GLY A 121 9.03 6.44 11.72
C GLY A 121 9.62 5.03 11.65
N VAL A 122 10.71 4.77 12.39
CA VAL A 122 11.26 3.41 12.54
C VAL A 122 10.28 2.56 13.34
N LYS A 123 9.92 1.41 12.78
CA LYS A 123 9.01 0.43 13.40
C LYS A 123 9.74 -0.77 13.96
N ASP A 124 10.81 -1.18 13.28
CA ASP A 124 11.64 -2.31 13.65
C ASP A 124 13.04 -2.16 13.04
N ILE A 125 14.00 -2.89 13.59
CA ILE A 125 15.40 -2.87 13.15
C ILE A 125 15.91 -4.29 13.01
N GLU A 126 16.46 -4.58 11.82
CA GLU A 126 17.19 -5.80 11.52
C GLU A 126 18.67 -5.46 11.45
N ASN A 127 19.44 -5.93 12.43
CA ASN A 127 20.86 -5.61 12.57
C ASN A 127 21.75 -6.79 12.16
N ASP A 128 22.37 -6.67 10.98
CA ASP A 128 23.33 -7.61 10.40
C ASP A 128 24.77 -7.05 10.37
N ILE A 129 25.06 -6.02 11.18
CA ILE A 129 26.42 -5.47 11.31
C ILE A 129 27.35 -6.51 11.94
N GLN A 130 28.59 -6.58 11.43
CA GLN A 130 29.61 -7.50 11.93
C GLN A 130 30.84 -6.76 12.43
N VAL A 131 31.45 -7.25 13.52
CA VAL A 131 32.76 -6.77 13.94
C VAL A 131 33.81 -7.25 12.94
N ARG A 132 34.65 -6.32 12.46
CA ARG A 132 35.77 -6.63 11.58
C ARG A 132 36.72 -7.58 12.32
N LYS A 133 36.83 -8.81 11.84
CA LYS A 133 37.89 -9.71 12.32
C LYS A 133 39.18 -9.29 11.63
N ASP A 134 40.09 -8.72 12.39
CA ASP A 134 41.48 -8.65 11.97
C ASP A 134 42.04 -10.07 12.02
N ASP A 135 42.05 -10.74 10.87
CA ASP A 135 42.71 -12.04 10.69
C ASP A 135 44.22 -11.84 10.91
N TYR A 136 44.69 -12.15 12.12
CA TYR A 136 46.10 -12.11 12.55
C TYR A 136 46.85 -13.39 12.17
#